data_AF-A0A0R3PNQ0-F1
#
_entry.id   AF-A0A0R3PNQ0-F1
#
_cell.length_a   1.000
_cell.length_b   1.000
_cell.length_c   1.000
_cell.angle_alpha   90.00
_cell.angle_beta   90.00
_cell.angle_gamma   90.00
#
_symmetry.space_group_name_H-M   'P 1'
#
loop_
_entity.id
_entity.type
_entity.pdbx_description
1 polymer ?
#
loop_
_entity_poly.entity_id
_entity_poly.type
_entity_poly.pdbx_seq_one_letter_code
_entity_poly.pdbx_strand_id
1 'polypeptide(L)'
;LCRNFSVDDVTSSTDSGDSDDGDVPLKSSSSHIYFVHNDEVFSIYRCILHPGESTVSVAVFGRPLDCAIFLLAGGHFAAGVFAADKMIAHKAFHRYVVRAKQGSVQSVNDRSKGAAHSAGAKLRRYNERALREDIVTVLTSWSVHLANTPLVFIRCASYQRVIFHEIDEGGFNRKDPRLRTIPFETKRPLVDEVRRVWERLSSVFRHGTVNDFMAERRRRKQRVKYLLEVGCNPSIKNENDMVAYAVSANKAIKKVFIQFRSENPNKWNWARCHIPEPTQITDEQIAKMTEKKKEKKQRQKDRSKMKKEAERKEAEEMVRGVSWVILFKLSKFCKRSRDIEHYVFNRMKFIHS
;
A
#
# COMPACT_ATOMS: atom_id res chain seq x y z
N LEU A 1 14.45 -19.01 10.67
CA LEU A 1 13.72 -17.86 11.28
C LEU A 1 13.77 -16.69 10.32
N CYS A 2 12.65 -16.32 9.68
CA CYS A 2 12.60 -15.15 8.80
C CYS A 2 12.85 -13.88 9.63
N ARG A 3 13.89 -13.11 9.30
CA ARG A 3 14.14 -11.83 9.95
C ARG A 3 13.48 -10.73 9.13
N ASN A 4 12.59 -9.99 9.77
CA ASN A 4 12.00 -8.80 9.17
C ASN A 4 13.09 -7.81 8.80
N PHE A 5 13.09 -7.42 7.53
CA PHE A 5 14.10 -6.53 7.01
C PHE A 5 13.50 -5.13 6.90
N SER A 6 13.70 -4.32 7.94
CA SER A 6 13.32 -2.91 7.88
C SER A 6 14.33 -2.17 7.00
N VAL A 7 13.90 -1.88 5.77
CA VAL A 7 14.65 -1.07 4.80
C VAL A 7 14.88 0.37 5.33
N ASP A 8 14.12 0.76 6.35
CA ASP A 8 14.18 2.08 6.97
C ASP A 8 15.21 2.16 8.11
N ASP A 9 15.80 1.07 8.60
CA ASP A 9 16.75 1.16 9.72
C ASP A 9 18.19 1.56 9.31
N VAL A 10 18.44 1.69 8.00
CA VAL A 10 19.64 2.38 7.46
C VAL A 10 19.32 3.82 7.05
N THR A 11 18.15 4.35 7.46
CA THR A 11 17.82 5.77 7.30
C THR A 11 18.46 6.60 8.43
N SER A 12 19.73 6.91 8.27
CA SER A 12 20.28 8.19 8.73
C SER A 12 20.25 9.20 7.58
N SER A 13 19.08 9.38 6.97
CA SER A 13 18.80 10.58 6.18
C SER A 13 17.32 10.88 6.26
N THR A 14 16.99 11.67 7.27
CA THR A 14 15.84 12.58 7.37
C THR A 14 14.90 12.62 6.18
N ASP A 15 13.65 12.24 6.43
CA ASP A 15 12.54 12.89 5.77
C ASP A 15 11.46 13.23 6.80
N SER A 16 11.10 14.50 6.83
CA SER A 16 10.00 15.00 7.62
C SER A 16 9.38 16.11 6.79
N GLY A 17 8.47 15.71 5.93
CA GLY A 17 7.57 16.61 5.22
C GLY A 17 6.23 16.59 5.94
N ASP A 18 5.91 17.72 6.55
CA ASP A 18 4.55 18.14 6.82
C ASP A 18 4.04 18.77 5.50
N SER A 19 2.89 18.32 5.02
CA SER A 19 2.17 18.89 3.87
C SER A 19 0.73 18.43 3.99
N ASP A 20 -0.09 19.31 4.55
CA ASP A 20 -1.53 19.33 4.35
C ASP A 20 -1.77 19.93 2.95
N ASP A 21 -2.11 19.08 1.99
CA ASP A 21 -2.90 19.49 0.83
C ASP A 21 -3.61 18.27 0.24
N GLY A 22 -4.82 18.50 -0.25
CA GLY A 22 -5.77 17.47 -0.65
C GLY A 22 -5.33 16.62 -1.84
N ASP A 23 -5.85 15.39 -1.85
CA ASP A 23 -5.83 14.38 -2.89
C ASP A 23 -4.54 13.55 -3.12
N VAL A 24 -4.71 12.25 -2.86
CA VAL A 24 -3.83 11.10 -3.14
C VAL A 24 -2.52 11.01 -2.34
N PRO A 25 -2.42 10.10 -1.33
CA PRO A 25 -1.15 9.84 -0.67
C PRO A 25 -0.22 9.05 -1.61
N LEU A 26 0.59 9.74 -2.41
CA LEU A 26 1.87 9.21 -2.91
C LEU A 26 2.92 9.30 -1.78
N LYS A 27 2.62 8.66 -0.64
CA LYS A 27 3.68 8.28 0.29
C LYS A 27 4.39 7.08 -0.35
N SER A 28 5.57 7.32 -0.91
CA SER A 28 6.49 6.32 -1.47
C SER A 28 7.03 5.36 -0.38
N SER A 29 6.13 4.71 0.37
CA SER A 29 6.43 3.44 1.00
C SER A 29 6.50 2.39 -0.12
N SER A 30 7.55 1.58 -0.12
CA SER A 30 7.67 0.47 -1.05
C SER A 30 6.38 -0.37 -1.01
N SER A 31 5.80 -0.64 -2.19
CA SER A 31 4.64 -1.54 -2.34
C SER A 31 4.95 -2.96 -1.85
N HIS A 32 6.23 -3.28 -1.71
CA HIS A 32 6.73 -4.54 -1.17
C HIS A 32 7.28 -4.37 0.24
N ILE A 33 7.19 -5.43 1.02
CA ILE A 33 7.91 -5.64 2.27
C ILE A 33 9.03 -6.64 1.99
N TYR A 34 10.22 -6.36 2.51
CA TYR A 34 11.39 -7.21 2.34
C TYR A 34 11.67 -7.98 3.64
N PHE A 35 12.19 -9.19 3.50
CA PHE A 35 12.63 -10.02 4.62
C PHE A 35 13.82 -10.87 4.18
N VAL A 36 14.62 -11.32 5.15
CA VAL A 36 15.81 -12.13 4.88
C VAL A 36 15.60 -13.55 5.38
N HIS A 37 15.96 -14.51 4.54
CA HIS A 37 16.01 -15.92 4.87
C HIS A 37 17.25 -16.54 4.20
N ASN A 38 18.09 -17.23 4.97
CA ASN A 38 19.32 -17.89 4.49
C ASN A 38 20.25 -16.97 3.67
N ASP A 39 20.50 -15.75 4.16
CA ASP A 39 21.30 -14.70 3.49
C ASP A 39 20.78 -14.24 2.11
N GLU A 40 19.56 -14.64 1.75
CA GLU A 40 18.85 -14.13 0.60
C GLU A 40 17.74 -13.17 1.00
N VAL A 41 17.53 -12.15 0.16
CA VAL A 41 16.47 -11.17 0.31
C VAL A 41 15.26 -11.62 -0.50
N PHE A 42 14.13 -11.68 0.19
CA PHE A 42 12.82 -11.94 -0.40
C PHE A 42 11.91 -10.73 -0.21
N SER A 43 10.85 -10.66 -1.01
CA SER A 43 9.80 -9.67 -0.82
C SER A 43 8.42 -10.20 -1.16
N ILE A 44 7.42 -9.65 -0.48
CA ILE A 44 6.00 -9.84 -0.77
C ILE A 44 5.30 -8.50 -0.88
N TYR A 45 4.11 -8.47 -1.47
CA TYR A 45 3.31 -7.25 -1.53
C TYR A 45 2.81 -6.85 -0.13
N ARG A 46 3.01 -5.58 0.25
CA ARG A 46 2.57 -5.03 1.54
C ARG A 46 1.05 -5.10 1.71
N CYS A 47 0.31 -4.99 0.61
CA CYS A 47 -1.15 -4.95 0.62
C CYS A 47 -1.82 -6.29 0.99
N ILE A 48 -1.07 -7.39 1.07
CA ILE A 48 -1.60 -8.70 1.50
C ILE A 48 -1.54 -8.90 3.02
N LEU A 49 -0.95 -7.94 3.75
CA LEU A 49 -0.99 -7.95 5.21
C LEU A 49 -2.39 -7.57 5.71
N HIS A 50 -2.86 -8.31 6.73
CA HIS A 50 -4.14 -8.02 7.35
C HIS A 50 -4.08 -6.70 8.13
N PRO A 51 -5.24 -6.04 8.37
CA PRO A 51 -5.29 -4.86 9.22
C PRO A 51 -4.60 -5.09 10.57
N GLY A 52 -3.66 -4.22 10.93
CA GLY A 52 -2.85 -4.35 12.16
C GLY A 52 -1.50 -5.05 11.97
N GLU A 53 -1.30 -5.79 10.88
CA GLU A 53 -0.02 -6.40 10.56
C GLU A 53 0.89 -5.40 9.84
N SER A 54 2.10 -5.20 10.37
CA SER A 54 3.09 -4.27 9.80
C SER A 54 4.38 -4.95 9.34
N THR A 55 4.56 -6.22 9.72
CA THR A 55 5.79 -7.00 9.50
C THR A 55 5.45 -8.40 8.99
N VAL A 56 6.41 -9.04 8.33
CA VAL A 56 6.28 -10.42 7.84
C VAL A 56 6.52 -11.37 9.01
N SER A 57 5.50 -12.11 9.40
CA SER A 57 5.61 -13.20 10.37
C SER A 57 5.49 -14.56 9.67
N VAL A 58 5.91 -15.64 10.33
CA VAL A 58 5.73 -17.01 9.79
C VAL A 58 4.26 -17.31 9.52
N ALA A 59 3.35 -16.73 10.30
CA ALA A 59 1.90 -16.90 10.13
C ALA A 59 1.38 -16.35 8.79
N VAL A 60 2.06 -15.38 8.16
CA VAL A 60 1.66 -14.86 6.84
C VAL A 60 1.78 -15.94 5.77
N PHE A 61 2.79 -16.82 5.86
CA PHE A 61 3.00 -17.91 4.91
C PHE A 61 2.21 -19.18 5.25
N GLY A 62 1.76 -19.30 6.51
CA GLY A 62 0.99 -20.46 6.97
C GLY A 62 -0.51 -20.39 6.66
N ARG A 63 -1.00 -19.28 6.09
CA ARG A 63 -2.41 -19.09 5.76
C ARG A 63 -2.61 -18.86 4.26
N PRO A 64 -3.74 -19.33 3.69
CA PRO A 64 -4.10 -19.06 2.31
C PRO A 64 -4.37 -17.56 2.08
N LEU A 65 -4.20 -17.11 0.84
CA LEU A 65 -4.55 -15.73 0.46
C LEU A 65 -6.05 -15.62 0.18
N ASP A 66 -6.82 -15.50 1.25
CA ASP A 66 -8.26 -15.29 1.19
C ASP A 66 -8.56 -13.83 0.87
N CYS A 67 -9.16 -13.56 -0.29
CA CYS A 67 -9.48 -12.19 -0.69
C CYS A 67 -10.56 -12.13 -1.76
N ALA A 68 -11.22 -10.98 -1.86
CA ALA A 68 -12.04 -10.63 -3.01
C ALA A 68 -11.28 -9.67 -3.92
N ILE A 69 -11.35 -9.87 -5.24
CA ILE A 69 -10.72 -9.01 -6.24
C ILE A 69 -11.81 -8.51 -7.20
N PHE A 70 -11.86 -7.19 -7.38
CA PHE A 70 -12.78 -6.51 -8.29
C PHE A 70 -12.01 -5.65 -9.29
N LEU A 71 -12.22 -5.91 -10.58
CA LEU A 71 -11.61 -5.20 -11.70
C LEU A 71 -12.72 -4.55 -12.52
N LEU A 72 -12.67 -3.23 -12.67
CA LEU A 72 -13.63 -2.45 -13.45
C LEU A 72 -12.88 -1.44 -14.31
N ALA A 73 -13.00 -1.56 -15.63
CA ALA A 73 -12.38 -0.63 -16.58
C ALA A 73 -13.14 -0.61 -17.91
N GLY A 74 -13.49 0.58 -18.40
CA GLY A 74 -14.05 0.75 -19.75
C GLY A 74 -15.33 -0.06 -20.02
N GLY A 75 -16.15 -0.34 -19.00
CA GLY A 75 -17.35 -1.15 -19.12
C GLY A 75 -17.15 -2.66 -18.97
N HIS A 76 -15.89 -3.10 -18.86
CA HIS A 76 -15.55 -4.46 -18.47
C HIS A 76 -15.55 -4.57 -16.96
N PHE A 77 -16.23 -5.60 -16.45
CA PHE A 77 -16.20 -5.98 -15.06
C PHE A 77 -15.75 -7.44 -14.95
N ALA A 78 -14.82 -7.70 -14.05
CA ALA A 78 -14.45 -9.04 -13.63
C ALA A 78 -14.19 -9.05 -12.13
N ALA A 79 -14.71 -10.05 -11.44
CA ALA A 79 -14.54 -10.22 -10.02
C ALA A 79 -14.36 -11.69 -9.65
N GLY A 80 -13.69 -11.93 -8.55
CA GLY A 80 -13.54 -13.26 -7.97
C GLY A 80 -13.30 -13.22 -6.47
N VAL A 81 -13.78 -14.25 -5.78
CA VAL A 81 -13.55 -14.49 -4.36
C VAL A 81 -12.68 -15.73 -4.22
N PHE A 82 -11.60 -15.58 -3.46
CA PHE A 82 -10.64 -16.63 -3.15
C PHE A 82 -10.76 -16.99 -1.69
N ALA A 83 -10.85 -18.29 -1.42
CA ALA A 83 -10.83 -18.87 -0.08
C ALA A 83 -10.08 -20.21 -0.12
N ALA A 84 -9.20 -20.46 0.86
CA ALA A 84 -8.41 -21.69 0.95
C ALA A 84 -7.66 -22.03 -0.36
N ASP A 85 -6.97 -21.02 -0.92
CA ASP A 85 -6.20 -21.10 -2.16
C ASP A 85 -6.99 -21.50 -3.42
N LYS A 86 -8.32 -21.39 -3.38
CA LYS A 86 -9.21 -21.69 -4.50
C LYS A 86 -10.12 -20.51 -4.79
N MET A 87 -10.42 -20.30 -6.07
CA MET A 87 -11.44 -19.35 -6.50
C MET A 87 -12.81 -19.97 -6.31
N ILE A 88 -13.53 -19.55 -5.27
CA ILE A 88 -14.83 -20.12 -4.88
C ILE A 88 -16.02 -19.48 -5.61
N ALA A 89 -15.85 -18.25 -6.08
CA ALA A 89 -16.85 -17.53 -6.86
C ALA A 89 -16.15 -16.62 -7.87
N HIS A 90 -16.70 -16.50 -9.08
CA HIS A 90 -16.22 -15.55 -10.07
C HIS A 90 -17.36 -15.06 -10.97
N LYS A 91 -17.23 -13.85 -11.49
CA LYS A 91 -18.14 -13.30 -12.48
C LYS A 91 -17.38 -12.34 -13.40
N ALA A 92 -17.67 -12.39 -14.70
CA ALA A 92 -17.21 -11.38 -15.63
C ALA A 92 -18.31 -11.06 -16.64
N PHE A 93 -18.43 -9.78 -16.98
CA PHE A 93 -19.36 -9.29 -18.00
C PHE A 93 -18.85 -7.97 -18.57
N HIS A 94 -19.41 -7.57 -19.72
CA HIS A 94 -19.05 -6.34 -20.40
C HIS A 94 -20.31 -5.64 -20.89
N ARG A 95 -20.38 -4.33 -20.64
CA ARG A 95 -21.35 -3.44 -21.26
C ARG A 95 -20.63 -2.33 -22.01
N TYR A 96 -21.13 -1.99 -23.19
CA TYR A 96 -20.55 -0.95 -24.02
C TYR A 96 -20.84 0.45 -23.46
N VAL A 97 -19.85 1.05 -22.78
CA VAL A 97 -19.98 2.37 -22.12
C VAL A 97 -19.06 3.45 -22.70
N VAL A 98 -18.04 3.07 -23.49
CA VAL A 98 -17.06 4.00 -24.07
C VAL A 98 -17.31 4.20 -25.56
N ARG A 99 -17.02 5.39 -26.09
CA ARG A 99 -17.11 5.67 -27.53
C ARG A 99 -15.83 5.21 -28.23
N ALA A 100 -15.94 4.37 -29.26
CA ALA A 100 -14.79 3.78 -29.98
C ALA A 100 -13.78 4.80 -30.58
N LYS A 101 -14.15 6.08 -30.78
CA LYS A 101 -13.27 7.12 -31.37
C LYS A 101 -12.90 8.29 -30.44
N GLN A 102 -13.44 8.36 -29.23
CA GLN A 102 -13.16 9.41 -28.23
C GLN A 102 -13.22 8.76 -26.86
N GLY A 103 -12.06 8.28 -26.37
CA GLY A 103 -11.91 7.34 -25.26
C GLY A 103 -12.31 7.81 -23.85
N SER A 104 -13.28 8.73 -23.73
CA SER A 104 -13.83 9.17 -22.45
C SER A 104 -15.23 8.59 -22.20
N VAL A 105 -15.51 8.25 -20.94
CA VAL A 105 -16.82 7.77 -20.47
C VAL A 105 -17.81 8.92 -20.47
N GLN A 106 -19.06 8.66 -20.86
CA GLN A 106 -20.02 9.75 -21.16
C GLN A 106 -20.38 10.54 -19.91
N SER A 107 -20.52 9.91 -18.75
CA SER A 107 -20.75 10.62 -17.47
C SER A 107 -19.65 11.63 -17.12
N VAL A 108 -18.39 11.30 -17.40
CA VAL A 108 -17.26 12.23 -17.21
C VAL A 108 -17.36 13.39 -18.21
N ASN A 109 -17.71 13.10 -19.46
CA ASN A 109 -17.85 14.11 -20.50
C ASN A 109 -19.05 15.05 -20.24
N ASP A 110 -20.19 14.51 -19.81
CA ASP A 110 -21.40 15.27 -19.47
C ASP A 110 -21.14 16.25 -18.30
N ARG A 111 -20.33 15.86 -17.31
CA ARG A 111 -19.92 16.74 -16.20
C ARG A 111 -19.04 17.91 -16.64
N SER A 112 -18.30 17.73 -17.74
CA SER A 112 -17.35 18.74 -18.26
C SER A 112 -17.92 19.64 -19.35
N LYS A 113 -18.86 19.15 -20.17
CA LYS A 113 -19.35 19.84 -21.39
C LYS A 113 -20.88 19.94 -21.48
N GLY A 114 -21.59 19.55 -20.42
CA GLY A 114 -23.04 19.50 -20.40
C GLY A 114 -23.62 18.20 -20.96
N ALA A 115 -24.84 17.86 -20.55
CA ALA A 115 -25.49 16.61 -20.89
C ALA A 115 -25.85 16.55 -22.39
N ALA A 116 -25.15 15.72 -23.17
CA ALA A 116 -25.53 15.52 -24.56
C ALA A 116 -26.86 14.75 -24.66
N HIS A 117 -27.80 15.20 -25.51
CA HIS A 117 -29.15 14.61 -25.64
C HIS A 117 -29.28 13.55 -26.76
N SER A 118 -28.23 13.30 -27.53
CA SER A 118 -28.25 12.34 -28.65
C SER A 118 -28.65 10.91 -28.21
N ALA A 119 -29.26 10.15 -29.13
CA ALA A 119 -29.64 8.76 -28.89
C ALA A 119 -28.46 7.88 -28.40
N GLY A 120 -27.27 8.08 -28.98
CA GLY A 120 -26.06 7.38 -28.55
C GLY A 120 -25.52 7.80 -27.19
N ALA A 121 -25.85 8.99 -26.68
CA ALA A 121 -25.53 9.40 -25.31
C ALA A 121 -26.51 8.78 -24.30
N LYS A 122 -27.82 8.75 -24.63
CA LYS A 122 -28.84 8.08 -23.82
C LYS A 122 -28.55 6.58 -23.65
N LEU A 123 -28.18 5.89 -24.73
CA LEU A 123 -27.83 4.45 -24.69
C LEU A 123 -26.61 4.18 -23.79
N ARG A 124 -25.59 5.04 -23.83
CA ARG A 124 -24.40 4.90 -22.98
C ARG A 124 -24.71 5.16 -21.50
N ARG A 125 -25.56 6.14 -21.17
CA ARG A 125 -26.05 6.33 -19.78
C ARG A 125 -26.86 5.14 -19.29
N TYR A 126 -27.71 4.58 -20.14
CA TYR A 126 -28.46 3.35 -19.83
C TYR A 126 -27.49 2.18 -19.57
N ASN A 127 -26.50 1.96 -20.44
CA ASN A 127 -25.49 0.91 -20.24
C ASN A 127 -24.65 1.13 -18.97
N GLU A 128 -24.31 2.37 -18.63
CA GLU A 128 -23.62 2.71 -17.37
C GLU A 128 -24.50 2.42 -16.14
N ARG A 129 -25.82 2.66 -16.22
CA ARG A 129 -26.76 2.33 -15.15
C ARG A 129 -26.93 0.82 -15.00
N ALA A 130 -27.18 0.12 -16.10
CA ALA A 130 -27.33 -1.33 -16.09
C ALA A 130 -26.05 -2.04 -15.66
N LEU A 131 -24.86 -1.51 -16.00
CA LEU A 131 -23.58 -2.04 -15.51
C LEU A 131 -23.48 -1.91 -13.98
N ARG A 132 -23.94 -0.79 -13.43
CA ARG A 132 -23.98 -0.58 -11.98
C ARG A 132 -24.95 -1.56 -11.32
N GLU A 133 -26.15 -1.73 -11.86
CA GLU A 133 -27.14 -2.69 -11.37
C GLU A 133 -26.58 -4.12 -11.34
N ASP A 134 -25.96 -4.58 -12.43
CA ASP A 134 -25.33 -5.90 -12.50
C ASP A 134 -24.23 -6.08 -11.42
N ILE A 135 -23.41 -5.04 -11.17
CA ILE A 135 -22.37 -5.07 -10.13
C ILE A 135 -23.00 -5.15 -8.74
N VAL A 136 -24.05 -4.39 -8.48
CA VAL A 136 -24.78 -4.44 -7.21
C VAL A 136 -25.36 -5.83 -6.99
N THR A 137 -25.99 -6.43 -8.00
CA THR A 137 -26.50 -7.81 -7.93
C THR A 137 -25.40 -8.81 -7.55
N VAL A 138 -24.20 -8.69 -8.14
CA VAL A 138 -23.06 -9.54 -7.77
C VAL A 138 -22.67 -9.34 -6.30
N LEU A 139 -22.54 -8.10 -5.85
CA LEU A 139 -22.13 -7.78 -4.47
C LEU A 139 -23.15 -8.28 -3.45
N THR A 140 -24.45 -8.08 -3.71
CA THR A 140 -25.52 -8.61 -2.85
C THR A 140 -25.50 -10.14 -2.81
N SER A 141 -25.35 -10.80 -3.97
CA SER A 141 -25.27 -12.27 -4.04
C SER A 141 -24.06 -12.86 -3.32
N TRP A 142 -22.96 -12.10 -3.23
CA TRP A 142 -21.72 -12.53 -2.59
C TRP A 142 -21.56 -12.02 -1.15
N SER A 143 -22.57 -11.36 -0.58
CA SER A 143 -22.54 -10.75 0.75
C SER A 143 -21.94 -11.67 1.83
N VAL A 144 -22.37 -12.93 1.87
CA VAL A 144 -21.86 -13.95 2.81
C VAL A 144 -20.36 -14.23 2.59
N HIS A 145 -19.94 -14.38 1.34
CA HIS A 145 -18.53 -14.60 1.02
C HIS A 145 -17.68 -13.38 1.37
N LEU A 146 -18.15 -12.17 1.05
CA LEU A 146 -17.45 -10.91 1.30
C LEU A 146 -17.34 -10.56 2.80
N ALA A 147 -18.30 -10.98 3.61
CA ALA A 147 -18.23 -10.84 5.07
C ALA A 147 -17.06 -11.66 5.65
N ASN A 148 -16.80 -12.84 5.10
CA ASN A 148 -15.74 -13.74 5.58
C ASN A 148 -14.36 -13.43 5.00
N THR A 149 -14.27 -12.64 3.92
CA THR A 149 -12.96 -12.29 3.34
C THR A 149 -12.20 -11.25 4.18
N PRO A 150 -10.93 -11.48 4.52
CA PRO A 150 -10.12 -10.54 5.29
C PRO A 150 -9.58 -9.38 4.44
N LEU A 151 -9.49 -9.55 3.13
CA LEU A 151 -8.92 -8.56 2.20
C LEU A 151 -9.82 -8.37 0.98
N VAL A 152 -9.95 -7.12 0.53
CA VAL A 152 -10.74 -6.75 -0.64
C VAL A 152 -9.94 -5.81 -1.54
N PHE A 153 -9.60 -6.27 -2.73
CA PHE A 153 -8.87 -5.51 -3.73
C PHE A 153 -9.82 -4.93 -4.76
N ILE A 154 -9.80 -3.60 -4.92
CA ILE A 154 -10.63 -2.92 -5.92
C ILE A 154 -9.74 -2.11 -6.85
N ARG A 155 -9.85 -2.38 -8.15
CA ARG A 155 -9.22 -1.60 -9.21
C ARG A 155 -10.29 -1.06 -10.13
N CYS A 156 -10.53 0.24 -10.04
CA CYS A 156 -11.48 0.97 -10.87
C CYS A 156 -11.02 2.41 -11.08
N ALA A 157 -11.65 3.11 -12.03
CA ALA A 157 -11.47 4.56 -12.13
C ALA A 157 -12.06 5.26 -10.90
N SER A 158 -11.50 6.41 -10.50
CA SER A 158 -11.88 7.13 -9.28
C SER A 158 -13.38 7.42 -9.20
N TYR A 159 -13.99 7.84 -10.32
CA TYR A 159 -15.43 8.14 -10.38
C TYR A 159 -16.33 6.90 -10.27
N GLN A 160 -15.85 5.71 -10.63
CA GLN A 160 -16.62 4.46 -10.54
C GLN A 160 -16.53 3.83 -9.16
N ARG A 161 -15.57 4.24 -8.33
CA ARG A 161 -15.37 3.69 -6.98
C ARG A 161 -16.60 3.87 -6.10
N VAL A 162 -17.37 4.90 -6.36
CA VAL A 162 -18.66 5.20 -5.70
C VAL A 162 -19.64 4.02 -5.77
N ILE A 163 -19.62 3.23 -6.85
CA ILE A 163 -20.48 2.05 -7.03
C ILE A 163 -20.30 1.04 -5.90
N PHE A 164 -19.09 0.91 -5.36
CA PHE A 164 -18.78 -0.04 -4.28
C PHE A 164 -19.12 0.48 -2.88
N HIS A 165 -19.49 1.76 -2.75
CA HIS A 165 -19.75 2.43 -1.48
C HIS A 165 -21.23 2.80 -1.27
N GLU A 166 -21.97 3.05 -2.35
CA GLU A 166 -23.40 3.43 -2.32
C GLU A 166 -24.30 2.20 -2.52
N ILE A 167 -24.13 1.20 -1.65
CA ILE A 167 -24.98 -0.01 -1.66
C ILE A 167 -25.44 -0.25 -0.23
N ASP A 168 -26.75 -0.24 -0.03
CA ASP A 168 -27.38 -0.42 1.29
C ASP A 168 -27.08 -1.81 1.86
N GLU A 169 -27.10 -2.87 1.03
CA GLU A 169 -26.76 -4.24 1.41
C GLU A 169 -25.61 -4.83 0.57
N GLY A 170 -24.50 -5.18 1.22
CA GLY A 170 -23.34 -5.81 0.58
C GLY A 170 -22.28 -4.83 0.03
N GLY A 171 -22.47 -3.53 0.22
CA GLY A 171 -21.46 -2.50 -0.06
C GLY A 171 -20.31 -2.45 0.94
N PHE A 172 -19.25 -1.72 0.58
CA PHE A 172 -18.10 -1.49 1.47
C PHE A 172 -18.12 -0.07 2.03
N ASN A 173 -17.88 0.06 3.34
CA ASN A 173 -17.64 1.38 3.93
C ASN A 173 -16.36 2.00 3.35
N ARG A 174 -16.35 3.31 3.07
CA ARG A 174 -15.17 4.04 2.58
C ARG A 174 -13.94 3.87 3.48
N LYS A 175 -14.15 3.69 4.79
CA LYS A 175 -13.10 3.48 5.79
C LYS A 175 -12.88 2.00 6.15
N ASP A 176 -13.45 1.06 5.40
CA ASP A 176 -13.24 -0.37 5.65
C ASP A 176 -11.74 -0.70 5.54
N PRO A 177 -11.09 -1.15 6.63
CA PRO A 177 -9.66 -1.40 6.67
C PRO A 177 -9.25 -2.61 5.83
N ARG A 178 -10.17 -3.41 5.29
CA ARG A 178 -9.90 -4.52 4.38
C ARG A 178 -9.71 -4.07 2.92
N LEU A 179 -10.17 -2.87 2.59
CA LEU A 179 -10.05 -2.32 1.24
C LEU A 179 -8.58 -2.03 0.90
N ARG A 180 -8.15 -2.50 -0.27
CA ARG A 180 -6.79 -2.38 -0.79
C ARG A 180 -6.81 -2.01 -2.27
N THR A 181 -5.76 -1.32 -2.71
CA THR A 181 -5.48 -1.08 -4.13
C THR A 181 -4.48 -2.11 -4.62
N ILE A 182 -4.65 -2.58 -5.86
CA ILE A 182 -3.69 -3.47 -6.52
C ILE A 182 -2.40 -2.68 -6.81
N PRO A 183 -1.23 -3.13 -6.32
CA PRO A 183 0.02 -2.35 -6.38
C PRO A 183 0.80 -2.51 -7.70
N PHE A 184 0.16 -3.03 -8.75
CA PHE A 184 0.75 -3.26 -10.06
C PHE A 184 -0.29 -3.09 -11.17
N GLU A 185 0.19 -3.12 -12.41
CA GLU A 185 -0.64 -2.96 -13.59
C GLU A 185 -1.54 -4.18 -13.84
N THR A 186 -2.81 -3.88 -14.08
CA THR A 186 -3.85 -4.84 -14.42
C THR A 186 -4.19 -4.72 -15.91
N LYS A 187 -4.42 -5.85 -16.56
CA LYS A 187 -4.89 -5.93 -17.95
C LYS A 187 -6.41 -5.73 -18.02
N ARG A 188 -7.00 -6.00 -19.19
CA ARG A 188 -8.45 -5.95 -19.40
C ARG A 188 -9.17 -6.84 -18.36
N PRO A 189 -10.21 -6.34 -17.68
CA PRO A 189 -10.97 -7.13 -16.71
C PRO A 189 -11.59 -8.38 -17.36
N LEU A 190 -11.06 -9.54 -17.00
CA LEU A 190 -11.52 -10.89 -17.37
C LEU A 190 -11.28 -11.81 -16.17
N VAL A 191 -11.91 -12.99 -16.15
CA VAL A 191 -11.71 -13.98 -15.07
C VAL A 191 -10.24 -14.40 -14.99
N ASP A 192 -9.57 -14.58 -16.14
CA ASP A 192 -8.13 -14.91 -16.17
C ASP A 192 -7.26 -13.79 -15.60
N GLU A 193 -7.67 -12.53 -15.77
CA GLU A 193 -6.93 -11.41 -15.17
C GLU A 193 -7.13 -11.37 -13.66
N VAL A 194 -8.32 -11.71 -13.15
CA VAL A 194 -8.57 -11.86 -11.71
C VAL A 194 -7.68 -12.95 -11.12
N ARG A 195 -7.57 -14.11 -11.79
CA ARG A 195 -6.67 -15.19 -11.41
C ARG A 195 -5.20 -14.74 -11.43
N ARG A 196 -4.74 -14.12 -12.52
CA ARG A 196 -3.37 -13.60 -12.65
C ARG A 196 -3.02 -12.60 -11.54
N VAL A 197 -3.96 -11.74 -11.17
CA VAL A 197 -3.78 -10.78 -10.06
C VAL A 197 -3.60 -11.53 -8.75
N TRP A 198 -4.44 -12.53 -8.47
CA TRP A 198 -4.34 -13.33 -7.25
C TRP A 198 -3.00 -14.09 -7.16
N GLU A 199 -2.62 -14.80 -8.21
CA GLU A 199 -1.33 -15.53 -8.31
C GLU A 199 -0.14 -14.60 -8.11
N ARG A 200 -0.21 -13.39 -8.67
CA ARG A 200 0.86 -12.41 -8.50
C ARG A 200 0.89 -11.86 -7.07
N LEU A 201 -0.26 -11.60 -6.45
CA LEU A 201 -0.33 -11.13 -5.06
C LEU A 201 0.18 -12.18 -4.07
N SER A 202 -0.08 -13.47 -4.32
CA SER A 202 0.38 -14.59 -3.49
C SER A 202 1.85 -14.97 -3.71
N SER A 203 2.47 -14.47 -4.78
CA SER A 203 3.87 -14.77 -5.10
C SER A 203 4.88 -14.14 -4.14
N VAL A 204 5.94 -14.88 -3.83
CA VAL A 204 7.14 -14.40 -3.14
C VAL A 204 8.22 -14.12 -4.17
N PHE A 205 8.82 -12.93 -4.10
CA PHE A 205 9.88 -12.51 -5.03
C PHE A 205 11.25 -12.66 -4.38
N ARG A 206 12.16 -13.38 -5.04
CA ARG A 206 13.57 -13.49 -4.64
C ARG A 206 14.40 -12.39 -5.28
N HIS A 207 15.26 -11.74 -4.50
CA HIS A 207 16.12 -10.62 -4.94
C HIS A 207 17.62 -10.93 -4.90
N GLY A 208 18.00 -12.17 -4.56
CA GLY A 208 19.40 -12.60 -4.44
C GLY A 208 19.97 -12.35 -3.04
N THR A 209 21.30 -12.34 -2.92
CA THR A 209 21.98 -12.19 -1.63
C THR A 209 21.73 -10.83 -0.99
N VAL A 210 21.86 -10.73 0.34
CA VAL A 210 21.76 -9.44 1.05
C VAL A 210 22.76 -8.43 0.51
N ASN A 211 24.00 -8.86 0.23
CA ASN A 211 25.05 -7.98 -0.26
C ASN A 211 24.71 -7.43 -1.65
N ASP A 212 24.32 -8.30 -2.58
CA ASP A 212 23.99 -7.90 -3.96
C ASP A 212 22.76 -6.99 -4.01
N PHE A 213 21.72 -7.34 -3.25
CA PHE A 213 20.53 -6.52 -3.13
C PHE A 213 20.84 -5.12 -2.60
N MET A 214 21.72 -5.04 -1.58
CA MET A 214 22.15 -3.77 -1.01
C MET A 214 23.04 -2.97 -1.95
N ALA A 215 23.97 -3.63 -2.64
CA ALA A 215 24.82 -3.01 -3.66
C ALA A 215 23.97 -2.43 -4.79
N GLU A 216 23.00 -3.18 -5.30
CA GLU A 216 22.10 -2.73 -6.35
C GLU A 216 21.22 -1.56 -5.90
N ARG A 217 20.72 -1.57 -4.65
CA ARG A 217 20.02 -0.40 -4.09
C ARG A 217 20.93 0.83 -3.99
N ARG A 218 22.19 0.67 -3.61
CA ARG A 218 23.16 1.77 -3.61
C ARG A 218 23.41 2.29 -5.02
N ARG A 219 23.61 1.40 -6.00
CA ARG A 219 23.75 1.75 -7.43
C ARG A 219 22.53 2.48 -7.95
N ARG A 220 21.31 2.04 -7.64
CA ARG A 220 20.07 2.74 -8.02
C ARG A 220 20.00 4.15 -7.44
N LYS A 221 20.40 4.34 -6.18
CA LYS A 221 20.48 5.67 -5.55
C LYS A 221 21.57 6.54 -6.17
N GLN A 222 22.69 5.94 -6.58
CA GLN A 222 23.82 6.62 -7.21
C GLN A 222 23.72 6.70 -8.73
N ARG A 223 22.64 6.18 -9.35
CA ARG A 223 22.53 6.07 -10.80
C ARG A 223 22.65 7.43 -11.49
N VAL A 224 22.05 8.46 -10.90
CA VAL A 224 22.17 9.84 -11.41
C VAL A 224 23.62 10.32 -11.33
N LYS A 225 24.33 10.05 -10.22
CA LYS A 225 25.75 10.38 -10.08
C LYS A 225 26.58 9.67 -11.16
N TYR A 226 26.38 8.36 -11.32
CA TYR A 226 27.07 7.57 -12.33
C TYR A 226 26.83 8.10 -13.76
N LEU A 227 25.58 8.43 -14.13
CA LEU A 227 25.31 9.02 -15.45
C LEU A 227 26.07 10.33 -15.67
N LEU A 228 26.18 11.17 -14.65
CA LEU A 228 26.95 12.42 -14.71
C LEU A 228 28.47 12.17 -14.78
N GLU A 229 28.97 11.13 -14.12
CA GLU A 229 30.37 10.70 -14.19
C GLU A 229 30.73 10.23 -15.61
N VAL A 230 29.90 9.38 -16.23
CA VAL A 230 30.06 8.87 -17.60
C VAL A 230 29.90 9.97 -18.67
N GLY A 231 29.47 11.18 -18.28
CA GLY A 231 29.46 12.34 -19.16
C GLY A 231 28.09 12.64 -19.78
N CYS A 232 27.00 12.02 -19.30
CA CYS A 232 25.65 12.40 -19.72
C CYS A 232 25.37 13.85 -19.32
N ASN A 233 25.26 14.73 -20.31
CA ASN A 233 25.12 16.16 -20.10
C ASN A 233 23.73 16.51 -19.51
N PRO A 234 23.66 17.10 -18.30
CA PRO A 234 22.39 17.46 -17.66
C PRO A 234 21.68 18.67 -18.31
N SER A 235 22.33 19.39 -19.24
CA SER A 235 21.73 20.50 -19.99
C SER A 235 20.79 20.06 -21.12
N ILE A 236 20.75 18.76 -21.44
CA ILE A 236 19.89 18.24 -22.52
C ILE A 236 18.43 18.37 -22.08
N LYS A 237 17.62 18.95 -22.97
CA LYS A 237 16.18 19.17 -22.79
C LYS A 237 15.38 18.04 -23.40
N ASN A 238 14.21 17.78 -22.82
CA ASN A 238 13.20 16.89 -23.42
C ASN A 238 12.27 17.65 -24.39
N GLU A 239 11.27 16.98 -24.93
CA GLU A 239 10.25 17.55 -25.84
C GLU A 239 9.48 18.74 -25.25
N ASN A 240 9.47 18.89 -23.92
CA ASN A 240 8.82 20.00 -23.21
C ASN A 240 9.81 21.11 -22.80
N ASP A 241 11.00 21.17 -23.41
CA ASP A 241 12.07 22.13 -23.09
C ASP A 241 12.63 22.05 -21.66
N MET A 242 12.38 20.95 -20.94
CA MET A 242 12.77 20.77 -19.55
C MET A 242 14.06 19.94 -19.43
N VAL A 243 14.99 20.43 -18.60
CA VAL A 243 16.24 19.73 -18.24
C VAL A 243 16.04 18.72 -17.12
N ALA A 244 16.93 17.72 -17.03
CA ALA A 244 16.82 16.61 -16.07
C ALA A 244 16.60 17.05 -14.60
N TYR A 245 17.25 18.13 -14.16
CA TYR A 245 17.07 18.69 -12.82
C TYR A 245 15.64 19.21 -12.58
N ALA A 246 15.07 19.92 -13.56
CA ALA A 246 13.75 20.52 -13.48
C ALA A 246 12.64 19.46 -13.49
N VAL A 247 12.81 18.40 -14.30
CA VAL A 247 11.89 17.26 -14.35
C VAL A 247 11.93 16.43 -13.06
N SER A 248 13.06 16.41 -12.35
CA SER A 248 13.18 15.63 -11.11
C SER A 248 12.32 16.22 -9.98
N ALA A 249 11.32 15.50 -9.50
CA ALA A 249 10.55 15.88 -8.31
C ALA A 249 11.27 15.50 -6.99
N ASN A 250 12.19 14.54 -7.05
CA ASN A 250 12.82 13.94 -5.88
C ASN A 250 13.98 14.82 -5.34
N LYS A 251 13.82 15.33 -4.12
CA LYS A 251 14.82 16.18 -3.43
C LYS A 251 16.20 15.50 -3.29
N ALA A 252 16.26 14.18 -3.11
CA ALA A 252 17.53 13.46 -3.00
C ALA A 252 18.29 13.45 -4.34
N ILE A 253 17.57 13.28 -5.45
CA ILE A 253 18.15 13.36 -6.80
C ILE A 253 18.64 14.78 -7.08
N LYS A 254 17.85 15.80 -6.74
CA LYS A 254 18.27 17.21 -6.88
C LYS A 254 19.57 17.50 -6.12
N LYS A 255 19.74 16.95 -4.92
CA LYS A 255 20.99 17.08 -4.15
C LYS A 255 22.19 16.48 -4.87
N VAL A 256 22.02 15.35 -5.54
CA VAL A 256 23.10 14.73 -6.32
C VAL A 256 23.56 15.67 -7.45
N PHE A 257 22.64 16.33 -8.16
CA PHE A 257 22.99 17.32 -9.19
C PHE A 257 23.76 18.53 -8.62
N ILE A 258 23.31 19.07 -7.48
CA ILE A 258 23.96 20.22 -6.83
C ILE A 258 25.36 19.85 -6.34
N GLN A 259 25.48 18.69 -5.67
CA GLN A 259 26.77 18.16 -5.21
C GLN A 259 27.72 17.87 -6.38
N PHE A 260 27.22 17.29 -7.46
CA PHE A 260 28.05 17.02 -8.63
C PHE A 260 28.52 18.33 -9.30
N ARG A 261 27.67 19.37 -9.35
CA ARG A 261 28.05 20.70 -9.79
C ARG A 261 29.15 21.30 -8.92
N SER A 262 29.07 21.19 -7.60
CA SER A 262 30.09 21.72 -6.68
C SER A 262 31.45 21.08 -6.89
N GLU A 263 31.46 19.76 -7.13
CA GLU A 263 32.67 18.98 -7.38
C GLU A 263 33.24 19.21 -8.79
N ASN A 264 32.42 19.67 -9.73
CA ASN A 264 32.78 19.80 -11.15
C ASN A 264 32.39 21.17 -11.74
N PRO A 265 32.91 22.30 -11.20
CA PRO A 265 32.45 23.64 -11.56
C PRO A 265 32.64 23.97 -13.05
N ASN A 266 33.67 23.39 -13.69
CA ASN A 266 34.04 23.71 -15.07
C ASN A 266 33.59 22.65 -16.10
N LYS A 267 32.91 21.57 -15.68
CA LYS A 267 32.61 20.44 -16.58
C LYS A 267 31.53 20.75 -17.62
N TRP A 268 30.52 21.55 -17.25
CA TRP A 268 29.43 21.95 -18.13
C TRP A 268 29.02 23.40 -17.89
N ASN A 269 28.27 23.97 -18.84
CA ASN A 269 27.63 25.27 -18.64
C ASN A 269 26.43 25.12 -17.70
N TRP A 270 26.71 25.20 -16.40
CA TRP A 270 25.73 25.01 -15.34
C TRP A 270 24.57 26.02 -15.36
N ALA A 271 24.77 27.21 -15.92
CA ALA A 271 23.71 28.20 -16.08
C ALA A 271 22.57 27.67 -16.98
N ARG A 272 22.90 26.88 -18.00
CA ARG A 272 21.92 26.23 -18.89
C ARG A 272 21.21 25.03 -18.27
N CYS A 273 21.72 24.50 -17.14
CA CYS A 273 21.15 23.34 -16.47
C CYS A 273 20.05 23.69 -15.44
N HIS A 274 19.87 24.98 -15.12
CA HIS A 274 18.98 25.45 -14.04
C HIS A 274 19.22 24.74 -12.68
N ILE A 275 20.44 24.22 -12.48
CA ILE A 275 20.86 23.62 -11.21
C ILE A 275 21.37 24.77 -10.35
N PRO A 276 20.82 25.03 -9.15
CA PRO A 276 21.26 26.15 -8.31
C PRO A 276 22.70 25.97 -7.84
N GLU A 277 23.35 27.08 -7.47
CA GLU A 277 24.64 26.99 -6.81
C GLU A 277 24.49 26.31 -5.45
N PRO A 278 25.49 25.52 -5.04
CA PRO A 278 25.53 25.00 -3.69
C PRO A 278 25.52 26.19 -2.73
N THR A 279 24.47 26.31 -1.92
CA THR A 279 24.48 27.27 -0.82
C THR A 279 25.66 26.93 0.07
N GLN A 280 26.57 27.88 0.29
CA GLN A 280 27.65 27.73 1.27
C GLN A 280 27.03 27.79 2.66
N ILE A 281 26.55 26.64 3.13
CA ILE A 281 26.04 26.46 4.48
C ILE A 281 27.27 26.40 5.37
N THR A 282 27.41 27.36 6.29
CA THR A 282 28.54 27.39 7.23
C THR A 282 28.52 26.17 8.14
N ASP A 283 29.68 25.75 8.65
CA ASP A 283 29.80 24.59 9.56
C ASP A 283 28.86 24.68 10.76
N GLU A 284 28.60 25.91 11.22
CA GLU A 284 27.66 26.21 12.29
C GLU A 284 26.18 25.94 11.91
N GLN A 285 25.80 26.25 10.67
CA GLN A 285 24.46 25.95 10.14
C GLN A 285 24.29 24.46 9.86
N ILE A 286 25.36 23.76 9.43
CA ILE A 286 25.38 22.30 9.31
C ILE A 286 25.23 21.67 10.70
N ALA A 287 25.98 22.13 11.70
CA ALA A 287 25.88 21.68 13.08
C ALA A 287 24.45 21.88 13.63
N LYS A 288 23.89 23.08 13.52
CA LYS A 288 22.49 23.39 13.94
C LYS A 288 21.46 22.52 13.22
N MET A 289 21.62 22.27 11.93
CA MET A 289 20.74 21.35 11.21
C MET A 289 20.91 19.90 11.66
N THR A 290 22.13 19.44 11.92
CA THR A 290 22.37 18.06 12.40
C THR A 290 21.87 17.84 13.83
N GLU A 291 22.00 18.83 14.71
CA GLU A 291 21.45 18.80 16.08
C GLU A 291 19.93 18.76 16.07
N LYS A 292 19.27 19.69 15.35
CA LYS A 292 17.81 19.68 15.18
C LYS A 292 17.30 18.34 14.63
N LYS A 293 18.08 17.68 13.75
CA LYS A 293 17.74 16.36 13.22
C LYS A 293 17.92 15.24 14.25
N LYS A 294 19.00 15.25 15.04
CA LYS A 294 19.22 14.29 16.14
C LYS A 294 18.11 14.41 17.17
N GLU A 295 17.74 15.62 17.55
CA GLU A 295 16.66 15.90 18.49
C GLU A 295 15.31 15.40 17.97
N LYS A 296 14.96 15.67 16.70
CA LYS A 296 13.74 15.17 16.08
C LYS A 296 13.68 13.64 16.03
N LYS A 297 14.80 12.98 15.71
CA LYS A 297 14.91 11.50 15.71
C LYS A 297 14.76 10.92 17.12
N GLN A 298 15.31 11.60 18.13
CA GLN A 298 15.17 11.19 19.52
C GLN A 298 13.72 11.30 20.00
N ARG A 299 13.07 12.46 19.78
CA ARG A 299 11.64 12.67 20.09
C ARG A 299 10.73 11.63 19.42
N GLN A 300 11.02 11.25 18.17
CA GLN A 300 10.26 10.22 17.46
C GLN A 300 10.44 8.82 18.06
N LYS A 301 11.68 8.44 18.44
CA LYS A 301 11.95 7.18 19.14
C LYS A 301 11.24 7.12 20.48
N ASP A 302 11.27 8.20 21.25
CA ASP A 302 10.64 8.28 22.56
C ASP A 302 9.11 8.19 22.45
N ARG A 303 8.50 8.87 21.46
CA ARG A 303 7.07 8.74 21.16
C ARG A 303 6.67 7.32 20.74
N SER A 304 7.50 6.63 19.94
CA SER A 304 7.25 5.24 19.56
C SER A 304 7.38 4.27 20.74
N LYS A 305 8.32 4.51 21.67
CA LYS A 305 8.47 3.72 22.89
C LYS A 305 7.26 3.89 23.80
N MET A 306 6.85 5.13 24.05
CA MET A 306 5.67 5.44 24.88
C MET A 306 4.39 4.80 24.30
N LYS A 307 4.22 4.84 22.97
CA LYS A 307 3.08 4.18 22.31
C LYS A 307 3.08 2.66 22.51
N LYS A 308 4.22 1.99 22.32
CA LYS A 308 4.33 0.54 22.55
C LYS A 308 4.09 0.14 24.00
N GLU A 309 4.55 0.96 24.94
CA GLU A 309 4.34 0.72 26.38
C GLU A 309 2.88 0.93 26.77
N ALA A 310 2.21 1.94 26.22
CA ALA A 310 0.77 2.16 26.39
C ALA A 310 -0.05 0.99 25.83
N GLU A 311 0.22 0.56 24.60
CA GLU A 311 -0.44 -0.61 23.98
C GLU A 311 -0.22 -1.89 24.79
N ARG A 312 0.98 -2.06 25.38
CA ARG A 312 1.27 -3.20 26.27
C ARG A 312 0.49 -3.13 27.58
N LYS A 313 0.42 -1.96 28.23
CA LYS A 313 -0.38 -1.78 29.46
C LYS A 313 -1.86 -1.99 29.22
N GLU A 314 -2.39 -1.48 28.12
CA GLU A 314 -3.78 -1.67 27.70
C GLU A 314 -4.08 -3.15 27.39
N ALA A 315 -3.15 -3.86 26.73
CA ALA A 315 -3.27 -5.31 26.53
C ALA A 315 -3.21 -6.10 27.86
N GLU A 316 -2.30 -5.74 28.77
CA GLU A 316 -2.20 -6.36 30.11
C GLU A 316 -3.48 -6.10 30.94
N GLU A 317 -4.06 -4.91 30.86
CA GLU A 317 -5.31 -4.53 31.52
C GLU A 317 -6.52 -5.26 30.92
N MET A 318 -6.58 -5.40 29.59
CA MET A 318 -7.60 -6.18 28.90
C MET A 318 -7.52 -7.67 29.27
N VAL A 319 -6.32 -8.24 29.35
CA VAL A 319 -6.11 -9.63 29.80
C VAL A 319 -6.52 -9.80 31.27
N ARG A 320 -6.20 -8.85 32.15
CA ARG A 320 -6.66 -8.86 33.55
C ARG A 320 -8.18 -8.75 33.66
N GLY A 321 -8.81 -7.88 32.86
CA GLY A 321 -10.26 -7.73 32.80
C GLY A 321 -10.97 -8.99 32.31
N VAL A 322 -10.45 -9.64 31.26
CA VAL A 322 -10.98 -10.92 30.75
C VAL A 322 -10.78 -12.03 31.77
N SER A 323 -9.63 -12.11 32.44
CA SER A 323 -9.37 -13.06 33.53
C SER A 323 -10.36 -12.90 34.67
N TRP A 324 -10.65 -11.66 35.09
CA TRP A 324 -11.63 -11.37 36.15
C TRP A 324 -13.07 -11.72 35.73
N VAL A 325 -13.47 -11.42 34.49
CA VAL A 325 -14.81 -11.78 33.97
C VAL A 325 -14.97 -13.30 33.86
N ILE A 326 -13.92 -14.03 33.46
CA ILE A 326 -13.92 -15.50 33.44
C ILE A 326 -14.00 -16.07 34.87
N LEU A 327 -13.21 -15.56 35.81
CA LEU A 327 -13.26 -15.92 37.24
C LEU A 327 -14.64 -15.64 37.86
N PHE A 328 -15.25 -14.51 37.53
CA PHE A 328 -16.57 -14.12 38.05
C PHE A 328 -17.69 -14.99 37.47
N LYS A 329 -17.62 -15.34 36.18
CA LYS A 329 -18.56 -16.29 35.55
C LYS A 329 -18.38 -17.71 36.07
N LEU A 330 -17.15 -18.17 36.28
CA LEU A 330 -16.85 -19.48 36.86
C LEU A 330 -17.28 -19.58 38.33
N SER A 331 -17.13 -18.52 39.13
CA SER A 331 -17.62 -18.43 40.51
C SER A 331 -19.15 -18.54 40.60
N LYS A 332 -19.89 -17.89 39.68
CA LYS A 332 -21.35 -18.03 39.58
C LYS A 332 -21.79 -19.41 39.06
N PHE A 333 -20.98 -20.07 38.24
CA PHE A 333 -21.25 -21.42 37.74
C PHE A 333 -20.97 -22.49 38.81
N CYS A 334 -19.92 -22.31 39.61
CA CYS A 334 -19.47 -23.24 40.65
C CYS A 334 -20.44 -23.34 41.84
N LYS A 335 -21.22 -22.29 42.15
CA LYS A 335 -22.30 -22.38 43.16
C LYS A 335 -23.48 -23.29 42.75
N ARG A 336 -23.50 -23.83 41.53
CA ARG A 336 -24.63 -24.61 40.98
C ARG A 336 -24.30 -26.06 40.62
N SER A 337 -23.09 -26.55 40.91
CA SER A 337 -22.76 -27.97 40.72
C SER A 337 -21.72 -28.41 41.74
N ARG A 338 -22.12 -29.34 42.62
CA ARG A 338 -21.32 -29.84 43.73
C ARG A 338 -20.33 -30.95 43.34
N ASP A 339 -20.13 -31.21 42.04
CA ASP A 339 -19.46 -32.43 41.56
C ASP A 339 -18.29 -32.21 40.57
N ILE A 340 -17.48 -31.16 40.71
CA ILE A 340 -16.31 -30.95 39.82
C ILE A 340 -15.07 -30.44 40.58
N GLU A 341 -14.65 -31.13 41.65
CA GLU A 341 -13.33 -30.86 42.25
C GLU A 341 -12.16 -31.51 41.49
N HIS A 342 -12.43 -32.47 40.59
CA HIS A 342 -11.36 -33.25 39.95
C HIS A 342 -10.86 -32.73 38.59
N TYR A 343 -11.53 -31.73 37.98
CA TYR A 343 -11.24 -31.33 36.58
C TYR A 343 -10.54 -29.95 36.43
N VAL A 344 -10.50 -29.13 37.47
CA VAL A 344 -9.97 -27.74 37.37
C VAL A 344 -8.53 -27.61 37.88
N PHE A 345 -8.05 -28.52 38.73
CA PHE A 345 -6.73 -28.37 39.35
C PHE A 345 -5.53 -28.66 38.42
N ASN A 346 -5.75 -29.39 37.31
CA ASN A 346 -4.65 -29.81 36.42
C ASN A 346 -4.32 -28.87 35.25
N ARG A 347 -5.05 -27.75 35.07
CA ARG A 347 -4.80 -26.85 33.93
C ARG A 347 -4.14 -25.51 34.29
N MET A 348 -3.84 -25.26 35.57
CA MET A 348 -3.21 -24.01 36.04
C MET A 348 -1.69 -24.08 36.21
N LYS A 349 -1.04 -25.24 36.03
CA LYS A 349 0.42 -25.39 36.16
C LYS A 349 1.24 -25.06 34.91
N PHE A 350 0.61 -24.66 33.79
CA PHE A 350 1.32 -24.43 32.51
C PHE A 350 1.46 -22.97 32.07
N ILE A 351 1.16 -21.99 32.94
CA ILE A 351 1.26 -20.56 32.59
C ILE A 351 2.42 -19.84 33.30
N HIS A 352 3.25 -20.50 34.12
CA HIS A 352 4.45 -19.88 34.72
C HIS A 352 5.69 -20.79 34.61
N SER A 353 6.22 -20.96 33.40
CA SER A 353 7.63 -21.28 33.19
C SER A 353 8.16 -20.66 31.90
#